data_AF-A0A9X6JPB2-F1
#
_entry.id   AF-A0A9X6JPB2-F1
#
_cell.length_a   1.000
_cell.length_b   1.000
_cell.length_c   1.000
_cell.angle_alpha   90.00
_cell.angle_beta   90.00
_cell.angle_gamma   90.00
#
_symmetry.space_group_name_H-M   'P 1'
#
loop_
_entity.id
_entity.type
_entity.pdbx_description
1 polymer ?
#
loop_
_entity_poly.entity_id
_entity_poly.type
_entity_poly.pdbx_seq_one_letter_code
_entity_poly.pdbx_strand_id
1 'polypeptide(L)'
;MRILWIVIALIPVPFLFHFYEYGQRVIQGKEAPFLGIGLILFIIINGFLSKGIKIRYIFLVNIITGVLSLLLASNFIPDDGSWFKPVGRTGAVIFISIIYIIGQLLIRIISKCIFQKND
;
A
#
# COMPACT_ATOMS: atom_id res chain seq x y z
N MET A 1 -2.98 -20.14 3.38
CA MET A 1 -3.50 -18.78 3.06
C MET A 1 -3.26 -17.74 4.15
N ARG A 2 -3.63 -17.96 5.43
CA ARG A 2 -3.57 -16.90 6.46
C ARG A 2 -2.15 -16.37 6.74
N ILE A 3 -1.15 -17.26 6.85
CA ILE A 3 0.25 -16.86 7.06
C ILE A 3 0.78 -16.08 5.85
N LEU A 4 0.53 -16.58 4.63
CA LEU A 4 0.90 -15.88 3.39
C LEU A 4 0.28 -14.48 3.32
N TRP A 5 -1.01 -14.35 3.70
CA TRP A 5 -1.66 -13.04 3.80
C TRP A 5 -0.95 -12.12 4.79
N ILE A 6 -0.58 -12.60 5.99
CA ILE A 6 0.15 -11.78 6.98
C ILE A 6 1.49 -11.30 6.41
N VAL A 7 2.28 -12.20 5.81
CA VAL A 7 3.59 -11.84 5.23
C VAL A 7 3.44 -10.75 4.17
N ILE A 8 2.49 -10.91 3.26
CA ILE A 8 2.23 -9.91 2.20
C ILE A 8 1.66 -8.62 2.78
N ALA A 9 0.72 -8.70 3.72
CA ALA A 9 0.04 -7.55 4.28
C ALA A 9 0.93 -6.71 5.22
N LEU A 10 2.03 -7.29 5.73
CA LEU A 10 3.04 -6.58 6.51
C LEU A 10 4.04 -5.79 5.65
N ILE A 11 4.01 -5.93 4.33
CA ILE A 11 4.84 -5.12 3.42
C ILE A 11 4.38 -3.67 3.50
N PRO A 12 5.27 -2.70 3.78
CA PRO A 12 4.93 -1.28 3.89
C PRO A 12 4.77 -0.65 2.50
N VAL A 13 3.74 -1.09 1.76
CA VAL A 13 3.48 -0.66 0.37
C VAL A 13 3.39 0.86 0.22
N PRO A 14 2.73 1.62 1.12
CA PRO A 14 2.69 3.09 1.01
C PRO A 14 4.08 3.75 1.08
N PHE A 15 4.98 3.23 1.91
CA PHE A 15 6.37 3.68 1.93
C PHE A 15 7.09 3.30 0.64
N LEU A 16 6.98 2.04 0.20
CA LEU A 16 7.67 1.57 -1.01
C LEU A 16 7.24 2.36 -2.26
N PHE A 17 5.96 2.75 -2.34
CA PHE A 17 5.44 3.62 -3.39
C PHE A 17 6.21 4.93 -3.44
N HIS A 18 6.24 5.69 -2.35
CA HIS A 18 6.92 6.99 -2.34
C HIS A 18 8.44 6.89 -2.35
N PHE A 19 9.01 5.83 -1.79
CA PHE A 19 10.45 5.58 -1.86
C PHE A 19 10.90 5.35 -3.29
N TYR A 20 10.17 4.53 -4.05
CA TYR A 20 10.42 4.32 -5.48
C TYR A 20 10.16 5.58 -6.30
N GLU A 21 9.04 6.27 -6.06
CA GLU A 21 8.71 7.53 -6.72
C GLU A 21 9.81 8.58 -6.55
N TYR A 22 10.22 8.83 -5.30
CA TYR A 22 11.25 9.80 -4.96
C TYR A 22 12.60 9.41 -5.57
N GLY A 23 12.99 8.14 -5.44
CA GLY A 23 14.24 7.64 -6.02
C GLY A 23 14.31 7.77 -7.54
N GLN A 24 13.22 7.53 -8.25
CA GLN A 24 13.22 7.69 -9.71
C GLN A 24 13.12 9.16 -10.13
N ARG A 25 12.15 9.90 -9.59
CA ARG A 25 11.81 11.24 -10.08
C ARG A 25 12.75 12.31 -9.55
N VAL A 26 13.15 12.23 -8.29
CA VAL A 26 13.97 13.26 -7.65
C VAL A 26 15.46 12.95 -7.78
N ILE A 27 15.87 11.72 -7.48
CA ILE A 27 17.30 11.36 -7.50
C ILE A 27 17.80 11.10 -8.92
N GLN A 28 17.03 10.38 -9.74
CA GLN A 28 17.46 10.01 -11.10
C GLN A 28 16.92 10.93 -12.20
N GLY A 29 15.96 11.81 -11.90
CA GLY A 29 15.29 12.65 -12.91
C GLY A 29 14.53 11.84 -13.97
N LYS A 30 14.06 10.64 -13.63
CA LYS A 30 13.38 9.70 -14.54
C LYS A 30 11.91 9.51 -14.17
N GLU A 31 11.15 9.05 -15.14
CA GLU A 31 9.80 8.55 -14.88
C GLU A 31 9.81 7.31 -13.97
N ALA A 32 8.69 7.07 -13.28
CA ALA A 32 8.50 5.95 -12.37
C ALA A 32 7.51 4.92 -12.98
N PRO A 33 7.91 4.16 -14.03
CA PRO A 33 6.97 3.40 -14.87
C PRO A 33 6.18 2.32 -14.12
N PHE A 34 6.77 1.73 -13.08
CA PHE A 34 6.16 0.65 -12.31
C PHE A 34 5.36 1.11 -11.09
N LEU A 35 5.27 2.42 -10.85
CA LEU A 35 4.65 2.97 -9.64
C LEU A 35 3.17 2.55 -9.51
N GLY A 36 2.39 2.84 -10.55
CA GLY A 36 0.96 2.50 -10.57
C GLY A 36 0.71 1.00 -10.68
N ILE A 37 1.44 0.30 -11.55
CA ILE A 37 1.29 -1.14 -11.79
C ILE A 37 1.63 -1.92 -10.50
N GLY A 38 2.71 -1.56 -9.82
CA GLY A 38 3.10 -2.18 -8.55
C GLY A 38 2.04 -2.00 -7.47
N LEU A 39 1.49 -0.79 -7.32
CA LEU A 39 0.41 -0.52 -6.36
C LEU A 39 -0.82 -1.40 -6.63
N ILE A 40 -1.28 -1.43 -7.88
CA ILE A 40 -2.43 -2.24 -8.30
C ILE A 40 -2.17 -3.73 -8.04
N LEU A 41 -0.97 -4.22 -8.36
CA LEU A 41 -0.59 -5.61 -8.13
C LEU A 41 -0.69 -5.98 -6.64
N PHE A 42 -0.13 -5.16 -5.75
CA PHE A 42 -0.20 -5.40 -4.31
C PHE A 42 -1.63 -5.31 -3.77
N ILE A 43 -2.44 -4.39 -4.29
CA ILE A 43 -3.87 -4.30 -3.97
C ILE A 43 -4.60 -5.60 -4.35
N ILE A 44 -4.36 -6.11 -5.55
CA ILE A 44 -5.01 -7.32 -6.06
C ILE A 44 -4.60 -8.54 -5.21
N ILE A 45 -3.29 -8.76 -5.04
CA ILE A 45 -2.77 -9.91 -4.30
C ILE A 45 -3.27 -9.89 -2.86
N ASN A 46 -3.10 -8.77 -2.16
CA ASN A 46 -3.47 -8.69 -0.75
C ASN A 46 -5.00 -8.74 -0.56
N GLY A 47 -5.76 -8.09 -1.44
CA GLY A 47 -7.22 -8.14 -1.46
C GLY A 47 -7.75 -9.57 -1.63
N PHE A 48 -7.22 -10.30 -2.61
CA PHE A 48 -7.60 -11.69 -2.88
C PHE A 48 -7.25 -12.63 -1.70
N LEU A 49 -6.04 -12.51 -1.15
CA LEU A 49 -5.60 -13.33 -0.02
C LEU A 49 -6.41 -13.07 1.27
N SER A 50 -6.99 -11.86 1.39
CA SER A 50 -7.75 -11.45 2.58
C SER A 50 -9.21 -11.96 2.64
N LYS A 51 -9.67 -12.72 1.64
CA LYS A 51 -11.05 -13.27 1.57
C LYS A 51 -11.50 -13.95 2.86
N GLY A 52 -10.69 -14.85 3.41
CA GLY A 52 -10.99 -15.64 4.60
C GLY A 52 -10.60 -14.98 5.93
N ILE A 53 -10.16 -13.73 5.91
CA ILE A 53 -9.66 -13.01 7.09
C ILE A 53 -10.78 -12.14 7.69
N LYS A 54 -10.87 -12.06 9.02
CA LYS A 54 -11.83 -11.15 9.68
C LYS A 54 -11.43 -9.69 9.42
N ILE A 55 -12.42 -8.84 9.11
CA ILE A 55 -12.18 -7.43 8.73
C ILE A 55 -11.35 -6.66 9.76
N ARG A 56 -11.56 -6.91 11.07
CA ARG A 56 -10.79 -6.29 12.15
C ARG A 56 -9.28 -6.52 12.05
N TYR A 57 -8.86 -7.69 11.57
CA TYR A 57 -7.43 -7.99 11.41
C TYR A 57 -6.85 -7.29 10.18
N ILE A 58 -7.66 -7.07 9.14
CA ILE A 58 -7.24 -6.30 7.96
C ILE A 58 -6.94 -4.85 8.35
N PHE A 59 -7.84 -4.22 9.12
CA PHE A 59 -7.60 -2.87 9.63
C PHE A 59 -6.41 -2.81 10.56
N LEU A 60 -6.28 -3.77 11.49
CA LEU A 60 -5.15 -3.81 12.42
C LEU A 60 -3.81 -3.89 11.68
N VAL A 61 -3.67 -4.79 10.71
CA VAL A 61 -2.42 -4.93 9.95
C VAL A 61 -2.14 -3.68 9.11
N ASN A 62 -3.15 -3.08 8.48
CA ASN A 62 -2.97 -1.83 7.73
C ASN A 62 -2.60 -0.63 8.61
N ILE A 63 -3.08 -0.57 9.85
CA ILE A 63 -2.65 0.45 10.82
C ILE A 63 -1.18 0.22 11.17
N ILE A 64 -0.79 -1.02 11.49
CA ILE A 64 0.60 -1.37 11.80
C ILE A 64 1.53 -1.01 10.63
N THR A 65 1.18 -1.40 9.41
CA THR A 65 1.99 -1.10 8.23
C THR A 65 1.94 0.37 7.81
N GLY A 66 0.84 1.07 8.08
CA GLY A 66 0.76 2.52 7.91
C GLY A 66 1.74 3.25 8.84
N VAL A 67 1.77 2.89 10.12
CA VAL A 67 2.75 3.43 11.09
C VAL A 67 4.17 3.08 10.68
N LEU A 68 4.42 1.83 10.29
CA LEU A 68 5.74 1.40 9.79
C LEU A 68 6.14 2.19 8.53
N SER A 69 5.20 2.43 7.62
CA SER A 69 5.45 3.21 6.40
C SER A 69 5.82 4.66 6.72
N LEU A 70 5.17 5.26 7.70
CA LEU A 70 5.50 6.62 8.17
C LEU A 70 6.90 6.67 8.80
N LEU A 71 7.25 5.69 9.63
CA LEU A 71 8.58 5.59 10.22
C LEU A 71 9.66 5.39 9.15
N LEU A 72 9.41 4.52 8.17
CA LEU A 72 10.36 4.32 7.08
C LEU A 72 10.48 5.57 6.21
N ALA A 73 9.36 6.23 5.87
CA ALA A 73 9.40 7.48 5.11
C ALA A 73 10.16 8.57 5.85
N SER A 74 9.99 8.68 7.18
CA SER A 74 10.67 9.69 7.99
C SER A 74 12.19 9.55 7.98
N ASN A 75 12.68 8.30 7.92
CA ASN A 75 14.11 7.96 7.95
C ASN A 75 14.78 7.91 6.56
N PHE A 76 14.05 7.51 5.51
CA PHE A 76 14.65 7.19 4.20
C PHE A 76 14.30 8.16 3.07
N ILE A 77 13.29 9.01 3.22
CA ILE A 77 12.88 9.96 2.17
C ILE A 77 13.13 11.38 2.69
N PRO A 78 14.02 12.18 2.09
CA PRO A 78 14.25 13.57 2.52
C PRO A 78 12.96 14.40 2.52
N ASP A 79 12.86 15.30 3.50
CA ASP A 79 11.80 16.30 3.56
C ASP A 79 12.28 17.61 2.91
N ASP A 80 12.53 17.55 1.60
CA ASP A 80 13.07 18.69 0.83
C ASP A 80 12.03 19.81 0.57
N GLY A 81 10.80 19.63 1.07
CA GLY A 81 9.75 20.64 1.04
C GLY A 81 9.26 21.04 -0.36
N SER A 82 9.71 20.37 -1.42
CA SER A 82 9.35 20.71 -2.80
C SER A 82 8.54 19.62 -3.47
N TRP A 83 8.92 18.35 -3.27
CA TRP A 83 8.30 17.23 -3.97
C TRP A 83 6.89 16.89 -3.47
N PHE A 84 6.69 16.87 -2.15
CA PHE A 84 5.44 16.40 -1.55
C PHE A 84 4.43 17.53 -1.24
N LYS A 85 4.58 18.73 -1.81
CA LYS A 85 3.63 19.82 -1.57
C LYS A 85 2.27 19.56 -2.25
N PRO A 86 1.16 20.03 -1.67
CA PRO A 86 1.07 20.84 -0.44
C PRO A 86 0.98 20.03 0.86
N VAL A 87 0.78 18.71 0.78
CA VAL A 87 0.42 17.86 1.94
C VAL A 87 1.61 17.36 2.77
N GLY A 88 2.83 17.48 2.23
CA GLY A 88 4.05 16.96 2.81
C GLY A 88 4.18 15.44 2.68
N ARG A 89 5.38 14.92 2.96
CA ARG A 89 5.72 13.49 2.88
C ARG A 89 4.78 12.63 3.72
N THR A 90 4.49 13.05 4.94
CA THR A 90 3.56 12.37 5.86
C THR A 90 2.15 12.28 5.26
N GLY A 91 1.63 13.40 4.75
CA GLY A 91 0.31 13.44 4.12
C GLY A 91 0.22 12.55 2.88
N ALA A 92 1.26 12.55 2.05
CA ALA A 92 1.34 11.68 0.87
C ALA A 92 1.30 10.19 1.23
N VAL A 93 2.11 9.76 2.22
CA VAL A 93 2.12 8.37 2.69
C VAL A 93 0.77 7.95 3.27
N ILE A 94 0.11 8.83 4.04
CA ILE A 94 -1.24 8.58 4.55
C ILE A 94 -2.25 8.43 3.40
N PHE A 95 -2.17 9.31 2.40
CA PHE A 95 -3.05 9.27 1.24
C PHE A 95 -2.94 7.93 0.47
N ILE A 96 -1.72 7.48 0.18
CA ILE A 96 -1.52 6.16 -0.46
C ILE A 96 -1.96 5.02 0.46
N SER A 97 -1.76 5.13 1.78
CA SER A 97 -2.27 4.13 2.73
C SER A 97 -3.80 3.98 2.65
N ILE A 98 -4.53 5.10 2.54
CA ILE A 98 -5.99 5.09 2.39
C ILE A 98 -6.40 4.44 1.06
N ILE A 99 -5.78 4.84 -0.05
CA ILE A 99 -6.04 4.24 -1.38
C ILE A 99 -5.79 2.74 -1.35
N TYR A 100 -4.68 2.31 -0.74
CA TYR A 100 -4.30 0.91 -0.63
C TYR A 100 -5.37 0.09 0.14
N ILE A 101 -5.83 0.60 1.28
CA ILE A 101 -6.88 -0.05 2.08
C ILE A 101 -8.19 -0.15 1.28
N ILE A 102 -8.63 0.95 0.67
CA ILE A 102 -9.87 0.97 -0.12
C ILE A 102 -9.78 -0.04 -1.26
N GLY A 103 -8.69 -0.02 -2.04
CA GLY A 103 -8.45 -0.97 -3.12
C GLY A 103 -8.45 -2.42 -2.64
N GLN A 104 -7.74 -2.70 -1.55
CA GLN A 104 -7.68 -4.05 -0.95
C GLN A 104 -9.09 -4.55 -0.59
N LEU A 105 -9.92 -3.70 0.02
CA LEU A 105 -11.28 -4.06 0.41
C LEU A 105 -12.20 -4.28 -0.78
N LEU A 106 -12.09 -3.46 -1.84
CA LEU A 106 -12.83 -3.66 -3.08
C LEU A 106 -12.50 -5.00 -3.73
N ILE A 107 -11.22 -5.31 -3.90
CA ILE A 107 -10.78 -6.60 -4.45
C ILE A 107 -11.25 -7.76 -3.57
N ARG A 108 -11.21 -7.62 -2.24
CA ARG A 108 -11.71 -8.64 -1.33
C ARG A 108 -13.19 -8.93 -1.56
N ILE A 109 -14.02 -7.90 -1.73
CA ILE A 109 -15.46 -8.04 -2.01
C ILE A 109 -15.66 -8.76 -3.35
N ILE A 110 -15.02 -8.27 -4.42
CA ILE A 110 -15.09 -8.87 -5.75
C ILE A 110 -14.68 -10.36 -5.71
N SER A 111 -13.56 -10.65 -5.03
CA SER A 111 -13.04 -12.00 -4.89
C SER A 111 -13.98 -12.89 -4.08
N LYS A 112 -14.74 -12.36 -3.12
CA LYS A 112 -15.78 -13.16 -2.45
C LYS A 112 -16.94 -13.44 -3.40
N CYS A 113 -17.45 -12.43 -4.11
CA CYS A 113 -18.58 -12.59 -5.01
C CYS A 113 -18.31 -13.61 -6.14
N ILE A 114 -17.09 -13.60 -6.71
CA ILE A 114 -16.74 -14.53 -7.80
C ILE A 114 -16.62 -15.97 -7.32
N PHE A 115 -15.96 -16.19 -6.18
CA PHE A 115 -15.59 -17.55 -5.75
C PHE A 115 -16.62 -18.18 -4.82
N GLN A 116 -17.42 -17.39 -4.10
CA GLN A 116 -18.48 -17.90 -3.21
C GLN A 116 -19.75 -18.28 -3.98
N LYS A 117 -19.83 -17.93 -5.28
CA LYS A 117 -20.91 -18.37 -6.18
C LYS A 117 -20.68 -19.79 -6.72
N ASN A 118 -19.49 -20.35 -6.53
CA ASN A 118 -19.08 -21.64 -7.09
C ASN A 118 -19.05 -22.78 -6.06
N ASP A 119 -19.46 -22.52 -4.82
CA ASP A 119 -19.67 -23.50 -3.75
C ASP A 119 -21.18 -23.59 -3.43
#